data_AF-A0A336N845-F1
#
_entry.id   AF-A0A336N845-F1
#
_cell.length_a   1.000
_cell.length_b   1.000
_cell.length_c   1.000
_cell.angle_alpha   90.00
_cell.angle_beta   90.00
_cell.angle_gamma   90.00
#
_symmetry.space_group_name_H-M   'P 1'
#
loop_
_entity.id
_entity.type
_entity.pdbx_description
1 polymer ?
#
loop_
_entity_poly.entity_id
_entity_poly.type
_entity_poly.pdbx_seq_one_letter_code
_entity_poly.pdbx_strand_id
1 'polypeptide(L)'
;MSTKGNNDCHIILRGGDNGPNYSEKDVNDVCEELAKAGYKSHVMVDFSHANSSKQFKKQLEVCKDVCGQIASGSEKIFGVMIESHLVEGRQNLVEGQPLTYGQSITDSCIGWEDSETVLQQISDAVAARRKLKG
;
A
#
# COMPACT_ATOMS: atom_id res chain seq x y z
N MET A 1 -16.83 -23.47 22.96
CA MET A 1 -15.61 -22.71 22.64
C MET A 1 -16.08 -21.34 22.17
N SER A 2 -15.65 -20.24 22.81
CA SER A 2 -16.02 -18.87 22.44
C SER A 2 -14.77 -18.01 22.25
N THR A 3 -14.84 -17.07 21.31
CA THR A 3 -13.80 -16.06 21.10
C THR A 3 -14.24 -14.73 21.73
N LYS A 4 -13.30 -13.82 21.96
CA LYS A 4 -13.58 -12.46 22.47
C LYS A 4 -13.88 -11.45 21.36
N GLY A 5 -13.72 -11.83 20.09
CA GLY A 5 -13.65 -10.90 18.96
C GLY A 5 -12.33 -10.10 18.94
N ASN A 6 -12.04 -9.46 17.80
CA ASN A 6 -10.91 -8.55 17.63
C ASN A 6 -11.42 -7.21 17.10
N ASN A 7 -11.23 -6.14 17.87
CA ASN A 7 -11.68 -4.79 17.53
C ASN A 7 -10.65 -3.98 16.75
N ASP A 8 -9.47 -4.55 16.48
CA ASP A 8 -8.37 -3.90 15.76
C ASP A 8 -8.29 -4.33 14.28
N CYS A 9 -9.39 -4.88 13.76
CA CYS A 9 -9.54 -5.17 12.34
C CYS A 9 -9.72 -3.87 11.53
N HIS A 10 -9.25 -3.89 10.29
CA HIS A 10 -9.31 -2.74 9.38
C HIS A 10 -9.43 -3.21 7.93
N ILE A 11 -9.79 -2.29 7.03
CA ILE A 11 -9.85 -2.54 5.59
C ILE A 11 -8.48 -2.27 4.95
N ILE A 12 -8.12 -3.12 3.99
CA ILE A 12 -7.00 -2.92 3.06
C ILE A 12 -7.58 -2.65 1.67
N LEU A 13 -7.28 -1.47 1.11
CA LEU A 13 -7.59 -1.11 -0.27
C LEU A 13 -6.47 -1.63 -1.18
N ARG A 14 -6.76 -2.67 -1.97
CA ARG A 14 -5.79 -3.37 -2.82
C ARG A 14 -6.16 -3.46 -4.30
N GLY A 15 -7.12 -2.63 -4.71
CA GLY A 15 -7.80 -2.70 -6.01
C GLY A 15 -8.71 -3.91 -6.14
N GLY A 16 -9.28 -4.08 -7.33
CA GLY A 16 -10.06 -5.25 -7.70
C GLY A 16 -10.31 -5.30 -9.20
N ASP A 17 -11.34 -6.04 -9.61
CA ASP A 17 -11.69 -6.20 -11.03
C ASP A 17 -12.09 -4.87 -11.70
N ASN A 18 -12.57 -3.91 -10.91
CA ASN A 18 -12.92 -2.57 -11.37
C ASN A 18 -11.71 -1.61 -11.44
N GLY A 19 -10.50 -2.12 -11.23
CA GLY A 19 -9.26 -1.35 -11.26
C GLY A 19 -8.72 -0.95 -9.88
N PRO A 20 -7.74 -0.02 -9.86
CA PRO A 20 -7.19 0.53 -8.63
C PRO A 20 -8.23 1.28 -7.78
N ASN A 21 -8.04 1.28 -6.46
CA ASN A 21 -8.90 1.97 -5.50
C ASN A 21 -8.11 2.72 -4.42
N TYR A 22 -7.00 3.34 -4.79
CA TYR A 22 -6.14 4.13 -3.89
C TYR A 22 -6.37 5.64 -3.99
N SER A 23 -7.18 6.11 -4.94
CA SER A 23 -7.36 7.55 -5.15
C SER A 23 -8.03 8.20 -3.94
N GLU A 24 -7.88 9.51 -3.80
CA GLU A 24 -8.52 10.27 -2.71
C GLU A 24 -10.04 10.03 -2.68
N LYS A 25 -10.67 9.94 -3.85
CA LYS A 25 -12.10 9.63 -3.96
C LYS A 25 -12.42 8.25 -3.37
N ASP A 26 -11.68 7.22 -3.76
CA ASP A 26 -11.92 5.85 -3.28
C ASP A 26 -11.72 5.73 -1.77
N VAL A 27 -10.65 6.34 -1.25
CA VAL A 27 -10.37 6.41 0.20
C VAL A 27 -11.50 7.10 0.93
N ASN A 28 -12.01 8.22 0.39
CA ASN A 28 -13.11 8.96 0.99
C ASN A 28 -14.40 8.15 1.02
N ASP A 29 -14.79 7.55 -0.10
CA ASP A 29 -16.00 6.75 -0.23
C ASP A 29 -16.01 5.58 0.79
N VAL A 30 -14.90 4.84 0.89
CA VAL A 30 -14.79 3.73 1.86
C VAL A 30 -14.81 4.23 3.31
N CYS A 31 -14.16 5.35 3.61
CA CYS A 31 -14.17 5.91 4.95
C CYS A 31 -15.56 6.41 5.38
N GLU A 32 -16.36 6.90 4.44
CA GLU A 32 -17.77 7.26 4.68
C GLU A 32 -18.64 6.02 4.95
N GLU A 33 -18.43 4.93 4.20
CA GLU A 33 -19.14 3.67 4.44
C GLU A 33 -18.77 3.08 5.81
N LEU A 34 -17.49 3.09 6.18
CA LEU A 34 -17.01 2.68 7.50
C LEU A 34 -17.67 3.52 8.60
N ALA A 35 -17.75 4.85 8.42
CA ALA A 35 -18.41 5.74 9.38
C ALA A 35 -19.89 5.38 9.56
N LYS A 36 -20.62 5.19 8.44
CA LYS A 36 -22.04 4.82 8.44
C LYS A 36 -22.27 3.47 9.13
N ALA A 37 -21.31 2.55 9.02
CA ALA A 37 -21.34 1.25 9.68
C ALA A 37 -20.86 1.28 11.16
N GLY A 38 -20.44 2.44 11.69
CA GLY A 38 -20.00 2.59 13.07
C GLY A 38 -18.56 2.16 13.35
N TYR A 39 -17.73 2.00 12.31
CA TYR A 39 -16.31 1.65 12.42
C TYR A 39 -15.41 2.88 12.31
N LYS A 40 -14.14 2.73 12.71
CA LYS A 40 -13.13 3.77 12.52
C LYS A 40 -12.94 4.02 11.01
N SER A 41 -13.05 5.27 10.60
CA SER A 41 -12.94 5.71 9.20
C SER A 41 -11.49 5.87 8.76
N HIS A 42 -10.76 4.76 8.76
CA HIS A 42 -9.39 4.71 8.29
C HIS A 42 -9.09 3.40 7.56
N VAL A 43 -8.16 3.47 6.62
CA VAL A 43 -7.79 2.37 5.73
C VAL A 43 -6.27 2.22 5.63
N MET A 44 -5.85 1.00 5.30
CA MET A 44 -4.52 0.73 4.78
C MET A 44 -4.60 0.66 3.25
N VAL A 45 -3.61 1.21 2.55
CA VAL A 45 -3.55 1.14 1.08
C VAL A 45 -2.41 0.22 0.66
N ASP A 46 -2.72 -0.83 -0.10
CA ASP A 46 -1.75 -1.71 -0.75
C ASP A 46 -1.33 -1.12 -2.10
N PHE A 47 -0.03 -0.90 -2.28
CA PHE A 47 0.50 -0.29 -3.50
C PHE A 47 0.63 -1.31 -4.64
N SER A 48 0.67 -2.61 -4.34
CA SER A 48 0.88 -3.69 -5.29
C SER A 48 -0.45 -4.20 -5.88
N HIS A 49 -0.50 -5.47 -6.28
CA HIS A 49 -1.70 -6.19 -6.73
C HIS A 49 -2.51 -5.40 -7.78
N ALA A 50 -3.83 -5.29 -7.60
CA ALA A 50 -4.69 -4.62 -8.57
C ALA A 50 -4.49 -3.09 -8.56
N ASN A 51 -4.02 -2.51 -7.45
CA ASN A 51 -3.63 -1.10 -7.40
C ASN A 51 -2.43 -0.80 -8.31
N SER A 52 -1.46 -1.71 -8.41
CA SER A 52 -0.36 -1.62 -9.39
C SER A 52 -0.72 -2.12 -10.78
N SER A 53 -1.95 -2.60 -11.02
CA SER A 53 -2.31 -3.35 -12.23
C SER A 53 -1.35 -4.54 -12.50
N LYS A 54 -0.85 -5.18 -11.43
CA LYS A 54 0.20 -6.21 -11.45
C LYS A 54 1.51 -5.79 -12.12
N GLN A 55 1.78 -4.48 -12.18
CA GLN A 55 3.03 -3.91 -12.70
C GLN A 55 3.81 -3.31 -11.53
N PHE A 56 4.81 -4.03 -11.03
CA PHE A 56 5.49 -3.67 -9.77
C PHE A 56 6.05 -2.23 -9.74
N LYS A 57 6.52 -1.68 -10.87
CA LYS A 57 6.97 -0.29 -10.95
C LYS A 57 5.87 0.75 -10.72
N LYS A 58 4.60 0.39 -10.95
CA LYS A 58 3.47 1.27 -10.63
C LYS A 58 3.27 1.46 -9.13
N GLN A 59 3.87 0.65 -8.26
CA GLN A 59 3.89 0.92 -6.82
C GLN A 59 4.44 2.33 -6.50
N LEU A 60 5.37 2.86 -7.31
CA LEU A 60 5.90 4.22 -7.16
C LEU A 60 4.86 5.29 -7.52
N GLU A 61 4.01 5.03 -8.52
CA GLU A 61 2.91 5.92 -8.89
C GLU A 61 1.84 5.95 -7.79
N VAL A 62 1.47 4.77 -7.26
CA VAL A 62 0.54 4.67 -6.12
C VAL A 62 1.10 5.39 -4.90
N CYS A 63 2.40 5.19 -4.61
CA CYS A 63 3.08 5.88 -3.53
C CYS A 63 2.97 7.40 -3.65
N LYS A 64 3.24 7.95 -4.85
CA LYS A 64 3.17 9.40 -5.09
C LYS A 64 1.77 9.97 -4.83
N ASP A 65 0.72 9.28 -5.27
CA ASP A 65 -0.67 9.70 -5.06
C ASP A 65 -1.04 9.68 -3.58
N VAL A 66 -0.79 8.54 -2.91
CA VAL A 66 -1.07 8.35 -1.48
C VAL A 66 -0.27 9.33 -0.61
N CYS A 67 1.00 9.58 -0.95
CA CYS A 67 1.81 10.60 -0.28
C CYS A 67 1.23 12.00 -0.45
N GLY A 68 0.68 12.32 -1.63
CA GLY A 68 -0.04 13.58 -1.86
C GLY A 68 -1.22 13.76 -0.91
N GLN A 69 -2.04 12.72 -0.75
CA GLN A 69 -3.18 12.72 0.19
C GLN A 69 -2.73 12.86 1.65
N ILE A 70 -1.68 12.14 2.05
CA ILE A 70 -1.15 12.24 3.42
C ILE A 70 -0.62 13.65 3.66
N ALA A 71 0.22 14.17 2.75
CA ALA A 71 0.84 15.48 2.87
C ALA A 71 -0.17 16.64 2.88
N SER A 72 -1.32 16.49 2.21
CA SER A 72 -2.40 17.49 2.20
C SER A 72 -3.22 17.55 3.49
N GLY A 73 -2.98 16.64 4.45
CA GLY A 73 -3.68 16.65 5.73
C GLY A 73 -4.49 15.39 6.02
N SER A 74 -4.60 14.44 5.08
CA SER A 74 -5.49 13.28 5.26
C SER A 74 -5.07 12.42 6.46
N GLU A 75 -6.06 12.10 7.30
CA GLU A 75 -5.94 11.17 8.43
C GLU A 75 -6.61 9.82 8.14
N LYS A 76 -7.22 9.69 6.97
CA LYS A 76 -7.95 8.48 6.56
C LYS A 76 -7.02 7.32 6.21
N ILE A 77 -5.77 7.59 5.86
CA ILE A 77 -4.76 6.56 5.56
C ILE A 77 -3.88 6.39 6.79
N PHE A 78 -4.00 5.24 7.46
CA PHE A 78 -3.21 4.94 8.67
C PHE A 78 -1.97 4.10 8.37
N GLY A 79 -1.94 3.41 7.24
CA GLY A 79 -0.84 2.53 6.86
C GLY A 79 -0.81 2.25 5.36
N VAL A 80 0.30 1.69 4.90
CA VAL A 80 0.50 1.26 3.51
C VAL A 80 1.15 -0.12 3.47
N MET A 81 0.93 -0.86 2.40
CA MET A 81 1.58 -2.15 2.12
C MET A 81 2.33 -2.07 0.80
N ILE A 82 3.56 -2.58 0.78
CA ILE A 82 4.50 -2.50 -0.35
C ILE A 82 5.13 -3.88 -0.54
N GLU A 83 5.26 -4.32 -1.80
CA GLU A 83 5.99 -5.52 -2.15
C GLU A 83 7.37 -5.16 -2.71
N SER A 84 8.38 -5.31 -1.85
CA SER A 84 9.79 -4.98 -2.12
C SER A 84 10.71 -6.17 -1.88
N HIS A 85 11.80 -6.25 -2.63
CA HIS A 85 12.87 -7.22 -2.39
C HIS A 85 14.24 -6.61 -2.77
N LEU A 86 15.33 -7.29 -2.41
CA LEU A 86 16.70 -6.85 -2.76
C LEU A 86 16.88 -6.62 -4.27
N VAL A 87 16.36 -7.54 -5.08
CA VAL A 87 16.36 -7.50 -6.54
C VAL A 87 14.91 -7.39 -7.02
N GLU A 88 14.67 -6.45 -7.93
CA GLU A 88 13.35 -6.19 -8.47
C GLU A 88 12.79 -7.32 -9.35
N GLY A 89 11.48 -7.25 -9.63
CA GLY A 89 10.78 -8.21 -10.46
C GLY A 89 10.53 -9.53 -9.74
N ARG A 90 10.45 -10.61 -10.53
CA ARG A 90 10.26 -11.99 -10.06
C ARG A 90 11.06 -12.96 -10.91
N GLN A 91 11.23 -14.16 -10.39
CA GLN A 91 11.76 -15.32 -11.10
C GLN A 91 10.83 -16.53 -10.97
N ASN A 92 10.95 -17.48 -11.89
CA ASN A 92 10.22 -18.75 -11.82
C ASN A 92 11.04 -19.78 -11.07
N LEU A 93 10.40 -20.60 -10.25
CA LEU A 93 11.02 -21.81 -9.73
C LEU A 93 11.09 -22.86 -10.85
N VAL A 94 12.28 -23.09 -11.39
CA VAL A 94 12.55 -24.09 -12.42
C VAL A 94 13.51 -25.14 -11.87
N GLU A 95 13.13 -26.41 -11.95
CA GLU A 95 13.93 -27.52 -11.42
C GLU A 95 15.34 -27.53 -12.04
N GLY A 96 16.36 -27.66 -11.19
CA GLY A 96 17.76 -27.69 -11.61
C GLY A 96 18.38 -26.34 -12.00
N GLN A 97 17.61 -25.25 -12.02
CA GLN A 97 18.14 -23.90 -12.29
C GLN A 97 18.45 -23.17 -10.97
N PRO A 98 19.63 -22.52 -10.84
CA PRO A 98 19.92 -21.70 -9.68
C PRO A 98 19.03 -20.45 -9.66
N LEU A 99 18.55 -20.08 -8.48
CA LEU A 99 17.76 -18.86 -8.27
C LEU A 99 18.69 -17.64 -8.11
N THR A 100 18.24 -16.50 -8.63
CA THR A 100 18.82 -15.19 -8.30
C THR A 100 18.57 -14.93 -6.81
N TYR A 101 19.63 -14.79 -6.04
CA TYR A 101 19.52 -14.41 -4.63
C TYR A 101 18.80 -13.06 -4.50
N GLY A 102 17.84 -12.99 -3.59
CA GLY A 102 17.16 -11.75 -3.30
C GLY A 102 16.13 -11.31 -4.35
N GLN A 103 15.65 -12.20 -5.22
CA GLN A 103 14.55 -11.91 -6.16
C GLN A 103 13.31 -12.78 -5.85
N SER A 104 12.13 -12.19 -5.85
CA SER A 104 10.86 -12.88 -5.51
C SER A 104 10.57 -14.06 -6.43
N ILE A 105 9.99 -15.14 -5.90
CA ILE A 105 9.48 -16.30 -6.68
C ILE A 105 7.96 -16.27 -6.89
N THR A 106 7.26 -15.27 -6.34
CA THR A 106 5.80 -15.14 -6.39
C THR A 106 5.40 -13.94 -7.25
N ASP A 107 5.01 -12.84 -6.63
CA ASP A 107 4.67 -11.58 -7.29
C ASP A 107 5.92 -10.72 -7.47
N SER A 108 5.89 -9.88 -8.49
CA SER A 108 7.01 -9.00 -8.82
C SER A 108 7.15 -7.89 -7.77
N CYS A 109 8.35 -7.71 -7.23
CA CYS A 109 8.63 -6.69 -6.23
C CYS A 109 9.38 -5.48 -6.82
N ILE A 110 9.28 -4.31 -6.18
CA ILE A 110 10.26 -3.24 -6.40
C ILE A 110 11.62 -3.62 -5.80
N GLY A 111 12.69 -3.06 -6.36
CA GLY A 111 14.07 -3.26 -5.88
C GLY A 111 14.38 -2.45 -4.63
N TRP A 112 15.59 -2.61 -4.11
CA TRP A 112 16.02 -1.91 -2.89
C TRP A 112 16.05 -0.39 -3.06
N GLU A 113 16.57 0.10 -4.18
CA GLU A 113 16.70 1.54 -4.46
C GLU A 113 15.33 2.24 -4.53
N ASP A 114 14.35 1.57 -5.14
CA ASP A 114 12.96 2.04 -5.17
C ASP A 114 12.32 1.96 -3.78
N SER A 115 12.69 0.97 -2.96
CA SER A 115 12.19 0.82 -1.60
C SER A 115 12.64 1.97 -0.71
N GLU A 116 13.92 2.34 -0.78
CA GLU A 116 14.45 3.53 -0.08
C GLU A 116 13.73 4.80 -0.54
N THR A 117 13.51 4.93 -1.85
CA THR A 117 12.79 6.06 -2.45
C THR A 117 11.34 6.16 -1.97
N VAL A 118 10.62 5.04 -1.90
CA VAL A 118 9.23 4.98 -1.43
C VAL A 118 9.15 5.29 0.07
N LEU A 119 10.02 4.70 0.89
CA LEU A 119 10.06 4.94 2.33
C LEU A 119 10.39 6.40 2.65
N GLN A 120 11.31 7.02 1.92
CA GLN A 120 11.64 8.44 2.07
C GLN A 120 10.44 9.33 1.73
N GLN A 121 9.74 9.07 0.61
CA GLN A 121 8.54 9.82 0.24
C GLN A 121 7.43 9.73 1.29
N ILE A 122 7.19 8.54 1.85
CA ILE A 122 6.20 8.35 2.92
C ILE A 122 6.60 9.13 4.17
N SER A 123 7.88 9.08 4.55
CA SER A 123 8.41 9.84 5.69
C SER A 123 8.18 11.35 5.51
N ASP A 124 8.51 11.88 4.33
CA ASP A 124 8.35 13.30 4.00
C ASP A 124 6.88 13.72 4.01
N ALA A 125 5.98 12.90 3.46
CA ALA A 125 4.55 13.15 3.47
C ALA A 125 3.97 13.19 4.89
N VAL A 126 4.38 12.25 5.75
CA VAL A 126 3.98 12.22 7.16
C VAL A 126 4.51 13.45 7.90
N ALA A 127 5.75 13.86 7.63
CA ALA A 127 6.34 15.07 8.21
C ALA A 127 5.58 16.33 7.76
N ALA A 128 5.23 16.44 6.48
CA ALA A 128 4.43 17.54 5.94
C ALA A 128 3.06 17.63 6.63
N ARG A 129 2.35 16.50 6.76
CA ARG A 129 1.06 16.43 7.47
C ARG A 129 1.16 16.91 8.91
N ARG A 130 2.22 16.50 9.63
CA ARG A 130 2.43 16.90 11.03
C ARG A 130 2.64 18.41 11.17
N LYS A 131 3.27 19.07 10.20
CA LYS A 131 3.45 20.53 10.18
C LYS A 131 2.14 21.30 9.96
N LEU A 132 1.14 20.71 9.32
CA LEU A 132 -0.18 21.34 9.18
C LEU A 132 -0.97 21.39 10.50
N LYS A 133 -0.58 20.58 11.48
CA LYS A 133 -1.24 20.48 12.79
C LYS A 133 -0.52 21.25 13.90
N GLY A 134 0.73 21.64 13.68
CA GLY A 134 1.55 22.40 14.64
C GLY A 134 1.52 23.89 14.33
#